data_AF-A0A2G9T788-F1
#
_entry.id   AF-A0A2G9T788-F1
#
_cell.length_a   1.000
_cell.length_b   1.000
_cell.length_c   1.000
_cell.angle_alpha   90.00
_cell.angle_beta   90.00
_cell.angle_gamma   90.00
#
_symmetry.space_group_name_H-M   'P 1'
#
loop_
_entity.id
_entity.type
_entity.pdbx_description
1 polymer ?
#
loop_
_entity_poly.entity_id
_entity_poly.type
_entity_poly.pdbx_seq_one_letter_code
_entity_poly.pdbx_strand_id
1 'polypeptide(L)'
;ACALVGIDIPRFCYHDRLSIAGNCRMCLVEVEKSMKPVASCAMPVMKGMRVKTNSELTRKVREGIMEFLLTNHPLDCPICDQGGECDLQDQSMVFGGDRGRLVATYDGKRAVEDKNIGPLVKTVMTRCIHCTRCVRFANEIAAFPDFGTTGRGSDLQDVNEEWIGDHTRFSYDGLRTQRLMTPMMKDQTGVLRPASWEETLFVVAQKLRETPAEQKAAVVGGLNDVESLVALKDLFNRFNSENVCTEEEFPATSDLRC
;
A
#
# COMPACT_ATOMS: atom_id res chain seq x y z
N ALA A 1 -10.89 -17.23 -14.63
CA ALA A 1 -10.75 -18.21 -15.73
C ALA A 1 -9.53 -17.93 -16.59
N CYS A 2 -9.48 -16.81 -17.33
CA CYS A 2 -8.32 -16.52 -18.19
C CYS A 2 -7.00 -16.43 -17.40
N ALA A 3 -7.01 -15.80 -16.22
CA ALA A 3 -5.86 -15.74 -15.33
C ALA A 3 -5.36 -17.13 -14.87
N LEU A 4 -6.25 -18.13 -14.70
CA LEU A 4 -5.85 -19.49 -14.33
C LEU A 4 -5.06 -20.21 -15.44
N VAL A 5 -5.20 -19.74 -16.67
CA VAL A 5 -4.49 -20.25 -17.86
C VAL A 5 -3.30 -19.33 -18.19
N GLY A 6 -2.94 -18.40 -17.31
CA GLY A 6 -1.83 -17.45 -17.50
C GLY A 6 -2.11 -16.35 -18.52
N ILE A 7 -3.37 -16.12 -18.89
CA ILE A 7 -3.75 -15.01 -19.79
C ILE A 7 -4.24 -13.84 -18.95
N ASP A 8 -3.43 -12.77 -18.92
CA ASP A 8 -3.81 -11.51 -18.29
C ASP A 8 -4.70 -10.67 -19.21
N ILE A 9 -5.81 -10.19 -18.64
CA ILE A 9 -6.77 -9.33 -19.33
C ILE A 9 -6.62 -7.91 -18.76
N PRO A 10 -6.49 -6.87 -19.61
CA PRO A 10 -6.32 -5.50 -19.15
C PRO A 10 -7.54 -5.04 -18.32
N ARG A 11 -7.24 -4.42 -17.18
CA ARG A 11 -8.23 -4.02 -16.17
C ARG A 11 -7.85 -2.69 -15.54
N PHE A 12 -8.85 -1.84 -15.25
CA PHE A 12 -8.68 -0.60 -14.48
C PHE A 12 -9.53 -0.54 -13.22
N CYS A 13 -10.83 -0.83 -13.33
CA CYS A 13 -11.70 -0.82 -12.14
C CYS A 13 -11.62 -2.12 -11.34
N TYR A 14 -11.42 -3.26 -12.00
CA TYR A 14 -11.38 -4.54 -11.31
C TYR A 14 -10.14 -4.64 -10.42
N HIS A 15 -10.34 -5.19 -9.23
CA HIS A 15 -9.33 -5.50 -8.23
C HIS A 15 -9.82 -6.78 -7.55
N ASP A 16 -8.94 -7.73 -7.27
CA ASP A 16 -9.35 -9.06 -6.82
C ASP A 16 -9.98 -9.03 -5.42
N ARG A 17 -9.59 -8.04 -4.61
CA ARG A 17 -10.08 -7.82 -3.24
C ARG A 17 -11.22 -6.79 -3.08
N LEU A 18 -11.73 -6.24 -4.17
CA LEU A 18 -12.84 -5.27 -4.12
C LEU A 18 -14.04 -5.80 -4.90
N SER A 19 -15.23 -5.30 -4.57
CA SER A 19 -16.47 -5.67 -5.25
C SER A 19 -16.41 -5.38 -6.77
N ILE A 20 -17.07 -6.19 -7.60
CA ILE A 20 -16.99 -6.01 -9.06
C ILE A 20 -17.85 -4.80 -9.49
N ALA A 21 -17.21 -3.77 -10.03
CA ALA A 21 -17.91 -2.57 -10.51
C ALA A 21 -18.30 -2.61 -12.01
N GLY A 22 -17.33 -2.85 -12.90
CA GLY A 22 -17.57 -2.88 -14.36
C GLY A 22 -17.64 -1.51 -15.06
N ASN A 23 -17.19 -0.42 -14.40
CA ASN A 23 -17.26 0.95 -14.95
C ASN A 23 -16.33 1.20 -16.15
N CYS A 24 -15.11 0.65 -16.14
CA CYS A 24 -14.07 0.99 -17.13
C CYS A 24 -14.16 0.24 -18.47
N ARG A 25 -14.86 -0.91 -18.51
CA ARG A 25 -15.01 -1.80 -19.68
C ARG A 25 -13.72 -2.29 -20.37
N MET A 26 -12.51 -1.97 -19.89
CA MET A 26 -11.24 -2.41 -20.52
C MET A 26 -11.11 -3.95 -20.67
N CYS A 27 -11.76 -4.69 -19.77
CA CYS A 27 -11.76 -6.15 -19.72
C CYS A 27 -12.72 -6.84 -20.72
N LEU A 28 -13.26 -6.11 -21.70
CA LEU A 28 -14.16 -6.69 -22.71
C LEU A 28 -13.45 -7.78 -23.52
N VAL A 29 -14.13 -8.92 -23.72
CA VAL A 29 -13.65 -10.07 -24.49
C VAL A 29 -14.77 -10.62 -25.38
N GLU A 30 -14.39 -11.23 -26.50
CA GLU A 30 -15.34 -11.92 -27.38
C GLU A 30 -15.66 -13.32 -26.85
N VAL A 31 -16.94 -13.67 -26.92
CA VAL A 31 -17.46 -15.01 -26.59
C VAL A 31 -18.30 -15.47 -27.76
N GLU A 32 -18.02 -16.65 -28.29
CA GLU A 32 -18.55 -17.10 -29.61
C GLU A 32 -20.07 -17.12 -29.75
N LYS A 33 -20.82 -17.25 -28.65
CA LYS A 33 -22.29 -17.27 -28.66
C LYS A 33 -22.92 -15.94 -28.21
N SER A 34 -22.10 -14.92 -27.99
CA SER A 34 -22.56 -13.59 -27.59
C SER A 34 -22.45 -12.63 -28.78
N MET A 35 -23.53 -11.91 -29.08
CA MET A 35 -23.51 -10.87 -30.13
C MET A 35 -22.70 -9.63 -29.72
N LYS A 36 -22.49 -9.41 -28.41
CA LYS A 36 -21.76 -8.27 -27.87
C LYS A 36 -20.53 -8.76 -27.08
N PRO A 37 -19.41 -8.02 -27.09
CA PRO A 37 -18.30 -8.27 -26.18
C PRO A 37 -18.81 -8.26 -24.73
N VAL A 38 -18.33 -9.21 -23.93
CA VAL A 38 -18.76 -9.36 -22.52
C VAL A 38 -17.67 -8.85 -21.59
N ALA A 39 -18.07 -8.28 -20.46
CA ALA A 39 -17.12 -7.84 -19.44
C ALA A 39 -16.59 -9.06 -18.67
N SER A 40 -15.32 -9.40 -18.88
CA SER A 40 -14.73 -10.60 -18.26
C SER A 40 -14.66 -10.54 -16.74
N CYS A 41 -14.64 -9.34 -16.13
CA CYS A 41 -14.59 -9.20 -14.68
C CYS A 41 -15.89 -9.57 -13.96
N ALA A 42 -17.04 -9.43 -14.64
CA ALA A 42 -18.36 -9.63 -14.03
C ALA A 42 -19.07 -10.89 -14.54
N MET A 43 -18.73 -11.36 -15.74
CA MET A 43 -19.42 -12.48 -16.36
C MET A 43 -18.97 -13.82 -15.75
N PRO A 44 -19.87 -14.57 -15.10
CA PRO A 44 -19.55 -15.91 -14.61
C PRO A 44 -19.32 -16.87 -15.77
N VAL A 45 -18.45 -17.85 -15.56
CA VAL A 45 -18.08 -18.84 -16.58
C VAL A 45 -19.18 -19.89 -16.70
N MET A 46 -19.57 -20.21 -17.94
CA MET A 46 -20.54 -21.27 -18.23
C MET A 46 -19.87 -22.48 -18.90
N LYS A 47 -20.43 -23.66 -18.70
CA LYS A 47 -19.95 -24.89 -19.35
C LYS A 47 -20.03 -24.76 -20.88
N GLY A 48 -18.90 -24.96 -21.56
CA GLY A 48 -18.80 -24.82 -23.02
C GLY A 48 -18.64 -23.37 -23.51
N MET A 49 -18.37 -22.41 -22.62
CA MET A 49 -18.01 -21.04 -22.99
C MET A 49 -16.61 -21.00 -23.61
N ARG A 50 -16.51 -20.52 -24.85
CA ARG A 50 -15.23 -20.29 -25.54
C ARG A 50 -14.96 -18.79 -25.60
N VAL A 51 -13.93 -18.37 -24.87
CA VAL A 51 -13.51 -16.96 -24.76
C VAL A 51 -12.34 -16.71 -25.70
N LYS A 52 -12.46 -15.72 -26.56
CA LYS A 52 -11.37 -15.27 -27.44
C LYS A 52 -10.83 -13.95 -26.89
N THR A 53 -9.62 -13.99 -26.34
CA THR A 53 -8.97 -12.83 -25.71
C THR A 53 -8.16 -11.97 -26.67
N ASN A 54 -7.83 -12.49 -27.86
CA ASN A 54 -7.02 -11.83 -28.89
C ASN A 54 -7.69 -11.84 -30.27
N SER A 55 -9.02 -11.72 -30.32
CA SER A 55 -9.73 -11.53 -31.59
C SER A 55 -9.62 -10.08 -32.08
N GLU A 56 -9.82 -9.87 -33.38
CA GLU A 56 -9.83 -8.53 -33.99
C GLU A 56 -10.88 -7.61 -33.32
N LEU A 57 -12.07 -8.15 -33.04
CA LEU A 57 -13.11 -7.45 -32.30
C LEU A 57 -12.64 -7.03 -30.90
N THR A 58 -11.99 -7.94 -30.17
CA THR A 58 -11.50 -7.65 -28.80
C THR A 58 -10.43 -6.56 -28.81
N ARG A 59 -9.51 -6.58 -29.77
CA ARG A 59 -8.48 -5.55 -29.93
C ARG A 59 -9.09 -4.19 -30.23
N LYS A 60 -9.96 -4.11 -31.23
CA LYS A 60 -10.64 -2.87 -31.63
C LYS A 60 -11.45 -2.23 -30.50
N VAL A 61 -12.11 -3.06 -29.69
CA VAL A 61 -12.88 -2.61 -28.52
C VAL A 61 -11.96 -2.03 -27.44
N ARG A 62 -10.81 -2.67 -27.17
CA ARG A 62 -9.82 -2.16 -26.21
C ARG A 62 -9.19 -0.85 -26.68
N GLU A 63 -8.82 -0.76 -27.94
CA GLU A 63 -8.30 0.47 -28.55
C GLU A 63 -9.31 1.63 -28.41
N GLY A 64 -10.59 1.36 -28.68
CA GLY A 64 -11.65 2.37 -28.54
C GLY A 64 -11.91 2.82 -27.10
N ILE A 65 -11.82 1.91 -26.12
CA ILE A 65 -11.92 2.25 -24.70
C ILE A 65 -10.71 3.08 -24.26
N MET A 66 -9.51 2.67 -24.66
CA MET A 66 -8.29 3.39 -24.34
C MET A 66 -8.34 4.81 -24.89
N GLU A 67 -8.78 4.98 -26.13
CA GLU A 67 -8.96 6.28 -26.74
C GLU A 67 -9.96 7.15 -25.95
N PHE A 68 -11.09 6.58 -25.52
CA PHE A 68 -12.07 7.30 -24.69
C PHE A 68 -11.48 7.75 -23.34
N LEU A 69 -10.69 6.90 -22.69
CA LEU A 69 -10.00 7.25 -21.44
C LEU A 69 -9.00 8.39 -21.65
N LEU A 70 -8.21 8.32 -22.72
CA LEU A 70 -7.17 9.32 -23.03
C LEU A 70 -7.72 10.62 -23.61
N THR A 71 -8.95 10.60 -24.14
CA THR A 71 -9.61 11.79 -24.71
C THR A 71 -9.63 12.93 -23.68
N ASN A 72 -10.07 12.65 -22.46
CA ASN A 72 -10.20 13.63 -21.40
C ASN A 72 -9.08 13.57 -20.34
N HIS A 73 -8.09 12.68 -20.50
CA HIS A 73 -6.95 12.59 -19.60
C HIS A 73 -5.91 13.68 -19.92
N PRO A 74 -5.32 14.34 -18.91
CA PRO A 74 -4.33 15.39 -19.12
C PRO A 74 -3.00 14.82 -19.60
N LEU A 75 -2.19 15.66 -20.26
CA LEU A 75 -0.84 15.30 -20.73
C LEU A 75 0.20 15.51 -19.62
N ASP A 76 -0.09 14.99 -18.44
CA ASP A 76 0.66 15.24 -17.21
C ASP A 76 1.76 14.22 -16.94
N CYS A 77 1.98 13.25 -17.83
CA CYS A 77 2.92 12.14 -17.61
C CYS A 77 4.30 12.58 -17.10
N PRO A 78 4.93 13.67 -17.59
CA PRO A 78 6.24 14.13 -17.10
C PRO A 78 6.24 14.67 -15.66
N ILE A 79 5.08 15.12 -15.15
CA ILE A 79 4.91 15.69 -13.80
C ILE A 79 4.04 14.80 -12.91
N CYS A 80 3.74 13.59 -13.38
CA CYS A 80 2.95 12.61 -12.66
C CYS A 80 3.89 11.76 -11.82
N ASP A 81 3.63 11.71 -10.51
CA ASP A 81 4.43 10.90 -9.60
C ASP A 81 4.35 9.39 -9.94
N GLN A 82 3.25 8.96 -10.57
CA GLN A 82 3.07 7.59 -11.08
C GLN A 82 3.63 7.38 -12.50
N GLY A 83 4.29 8.37 -13.10
CA GLY A 83 4.88 8.24 -14.43
C GLY A 83 5.94 7.13 -14.43
N GLY A 84 5.78 6.11 -15.27
CA GLY A 84 6.65 4.94 -15.32
C GLY A 84 6.15 3.70 -14.56
N GLU A 85 5.15 3.84 -13.69
CA GLU A 85 4.47 2.74 -12.99
C GLU A 85 2.93 2.82 -13.15
N CYS A 86 2.47 3.52 -14.19
CA CYS A 86 1.06 3.81 -14.40
C CYS A 86 0.38 2.74 -15.26
N ASP A 87 -0.62 2.05 -14.69
CA ASP A 87 -1.48 1.10 -15.41
C ASP A 87 -2.03 1.66 -16.73
N LEU A 88 -2.41 2.95 -16.76
CA LEU A 88 -2.98 3.60 -17.94
C LEU A 88 -1.94 3.78 -19.04
N GLN A 89 -0.71 4.13 -18.66
CA GLN A 89 0.41 4.27 -19.58
C GLN A 89 0.77 2.91 -20.19
N ASP A 90 0.94 1.89 -19.36
CA ASP A 90 1.37 0.56 -19.81
C ASP A 90 0.31 -0.10 -20.69
N GLN A 91 -0.96 -0.06 -20.27
CA GLN A 91 -2.04 -0.63 -21.07
C GLN A 91 -2.30 0.18 -22.34
N SER A 92 -2.04 1.49 -22.36
CA SER A 92 -2.10 2.28 -23.59
C SER A 92 -1.01 1.88 -24.58
N MET A 93 0.21 1.61 -24.10
CA MET A 93 1.31 1.19 -24.97
C MET A 93 1.10 -0.21 -25.54
N VAL A 94 0.45 -1.11 -24.78
CA VAL A 94 0.24 -2.50 -25.19
C VAL A 94 -1.05 -2.71 -25.99
N PHE A 95 -2.15 -2.06 -25.60
CA PHE A 95 -3.49 -2.31 -26.15
C PHE A 95 -4.16 -1.06 -26.75
N GLY A 96 -3.56 0.12 -26.62
CA GLY A 96 -4.08 1.36 -27.18
C GLY A 96 -3.70 1.55 -28.65
N GLY A 97 -4.42 2.47 -29.31
CA GLY A 97 -4.00 2.99 -30.62
C GLY A 97 -2.74 3.84 -30.50
N ASP A 98 -1.98 3.95 -31.59
CA ASP A 98 -0.75 4.74 -31.66
C ASP A 98 -1.00 6.25 -31.60
N ARG A 99 -2.19 6.71 -32.03
CA ARG A 99 -2.56 8.12 -32.12
C ARG A 99 -3.99 8.35 -31.63
N GLY A 100 -4.19 9.41 -30.85
CA GLY A 100 -5.53 9.89 -30.51
C GLY A 100 -6.12 10.70 -31.67
N ARG A 101 -7.40 10.51 -31.97
CA ARG A 101 -8.10 11.29 -33.01
C ARG A 101 -8.52 12.69 -32.55
N LEU A 102 -8.48 12.94 -31.23
CA LEU A 102 -8.87 14.23 -30.66
C LEU A 102 -7.87 15.31 -31.06
N VAL A 103 -8.25 16.15 -32.01
CA VAL A 103 -7.61 17.43 -32.29
C VAL A 103 -8.40 18.49 -31.52
N ALA A 104 -7.85 19.02 -30.44
CA ALA A 104 -8.52 20.01 -29.60
C ALA A 104 -8.62 21.37 -30.31
N THR A 105 -9.51 21.50 -31.29
CA THR A 105 -9.70 22.73 -32.09
C THR A 105 -10.68 23.71 -31.47
N TYR A 106 -11.64 23.25 -30.66
CA TYR A 106 -12.68 24.13 -30.06
C TYR A 106 -13.09 23.72 -28.63
N ASP A 107 -13.21 22.42 -28.33
CA ASP A 107 -13.43 21.92 -26.97
C ASP A 107 -12.12 21.41 -26.37
N GLY A 108 -11.64 22.10 -25.33
CA GLY A 108 -10.49 21.65 -24.55
C GLY A 108 -10.79 20.38 -23.74
N LYS A 109 -9.75 19.74 -23.22
CA LYS A 109 -9.91 18.64 -22.26
C LYS A 109 -10.59 19.16 -20.99
N ARG A 110 -11.45 18.33 -20.38
CA ARG A 110 -12.00 18.66 -19.06
C ARG A 110 -10.87 18.83 -18.04
N ALA A 111 -11.01 19.80 -17.16
CA ALA A 111 -10.20 19.94 -15.96
C ALA A 111 -11.13 19.88 -14.75
N VAL A 112 -10.68 19.21 -13.69
CA VAL A 112 -11.40 19.09 -12.42
C VAL A 112 -10.52 19.68 -11.34
N GLU A 113 -11.12 20.49 -10.46
CA GLU A 113 -10.42 21.05 -9.31
C GLU A 113 -9.94 19.94 -8.37
N ASP A 114 -8.75 20.14 -7.83
CA ASP A 114 -8.13 19.20 -6.91
C ASP A 114 -8.78 19.28 -5.53
N LYS A 115 -9.04 18.12 -4.93
CA LYS A 115 -9.74 18.02 -3.66
C LYS A 115 -8.76 17.81 -2.52
N ASN A 116 -8.84 18.63 -1.49
CA ASN A 116 -8.07 18.40 -0.29
C ASN A 116 -8.77 17.34 0.58
N ILE A 117 -8.22 16.13 0.62
CA ILE A 117 -8.70 15.01 1.44
C ILE A 117 -7.77 14.73 2.64
N GLY A 118 -6.87 15.67 2.95
CA GLY A 118 -5.90 15.57 4.03
C GLY A 118 -4.45 15.65 3.57
N PRO A 119 -3.50 15.59 4.51
CA PRO A 119 -2.08 15.80 4.24
C PRO A 119 -1.36 14.57 3.64
N LEU A 120 -1.95 13.38 3.73
CA LEU A 120 -1.31 12.12 3.33
C LEU A 120 -1.46 11.79 1.85
N VAL A 121 -2.60 12.14 1.24
CA VAL A 121 -2.93 11.78 -0.13
C VAL A 121 -3.13 13.04 -0.96
N LYS A 122 -2.12 13.37 -1.77
CA LYS A 122 -2.23 14.41 -2.79
C LYS A 122 -3.18 13.96 -3.89
N THR A 123 -4.27 14.69 -4.12
CA THR A 123 -5.19 14.39 -5.21
C THR A 123 -4.93 15.29 -6.40
N VAL A 124 -4.92 14.69 -7.59
CA VAL A 124 -5.00 15.43 -8.85
C VAL A 124 -6.18 14.87 -9.63
N MET A 125 -7.35 15.48 -9.47
CA MET A 125 -8.62 14.88 -9.90
C MET A 125 -8.80 14.90 -11.42
N THR A 126 -8.09 15.80 -12.11
CA THR A 126 -8.05 15.83 -13.58
C THR A 126 -7.46 14.54 -14.17
N ARG A 127 -6.53 13.86 -13.45
CA ARG A 127 -5.95 12.57 -13.87
C ARG A 127 -6.89 11.38 -13.62
N CYS A 128 -7.92 11.54 -12.80
CA CYS A 128 -8.82 10.44 -12.42
C CYS A 128 -9.64 9.94 -13.61
N ILE A 129 -9.55 8.63 -13.89
CA ILE A 129 -10.37 7.95 -14.91
C ILE A 129 -11.75 7.51 -14.40
N HIS A 130 -12.11 7.87 -13.17
CA HIS A 130 -13.42 7.57 -12.57
C HIS A 130 -13.73 6.06 -12.50
N CYS A 131 -12.72 5.24 -12.23
CA CYS A 131 -12.87 3.79 -12.11
C CYS A 131 -13.54 3.32 -10.81
N THR A 132 -13.83 4.25 -9.88
CA THR A 132 -14.42 4.05 -8.54
C THR A 132 -13.70 3.04 -7.64
N ARG A 133 -12.42 2.72 -7.92
CA ARG A 133 -11.61 1.83 -7.09
C ARG A 133 -11.38 2.41 -5.69
N CYS A 134 -11.02 3.70 -5.59
CA CYS A 134 -10.82 4.38 -4.31
C CYS A 134 -12.09 4.46 -3.46
N VAL A 135 -13.24 4.72 -4.08
CA VAL A 135 -14.55 4.78 -3.41
C VAL A 135 -14.93 3.41 -2.83
N ARG A 136 -14.74 2.33 -3.59
CA ARG A 136 -14.99 0.97 -3.08
C ARG A 136 -14.02 0.59 -1.98
N PHE A 137 -12.73 0.88 -2.14
CA PHE A 137 -11.75 0.66 -1.09
C PHE A 137 -12.12 1.38 0.21
N ALA A 138 -12.49 2.66 0.12
CA ALA A 138 -12.88 3.45 1.29
C ALA A 138 -14.14 2.88 1.99
N ASN A 139 -15.14 2.48 1.22
CA ASN A 139 -16.41 1.95 1.75
C ASN A 139 -16.30 0.52 2.27
N GLU A 140 -15.59 -0.35 1.57
CA GLU A 140 -15.52 -1.80 1.84
C GLU A 140 -14.38 -2.13 2.82
N ILE A 141 -13.20 -1.54 2.61
CA ILE A 141 -11.97 -1.94 3.34
C ILE A 141 -11.53 -0.92 4.39
N ALA A 142 -11.63 0.38 4.11
CA ALA A 142 -11.28 1.39 5.12
C ALA A 142 -12.45 1.68 6.09
N ALA A 143 -13.65 1.16 5.80
CA ALA A 143 -14.90 1.46 6.51
C ALA A 143 -15.12 2.98 6.75
N PHE A 144 -14.67 3.80 5.80
CA PHE A 144 -14.73 5.26 5.85
C PHE A 144 -15.53 5.79 4.66
N PRO A 145 -16.86 5.99 4.82
CA PRO A 145 -17.76 6.22 3.70
C PRO A 145 -17.79 7.65 3.13
N ASP A 146 -16.80 8.49 3.45
CA ASP A 146 -16.75 9.87 2.97
C ASP A 146 -16.32 9.97 1.49
N PHE A 147 -15.71 8.91 0.96
CA PHE A 147 -15.48 8.77 -0.47
C PHE A 147 -16.72 8.20 -1.14
N GLY A 148 -17.36 9.00 -1.99
CA GLY A 148 -18.56 8.56 -2.71
C GLY A 148 -18.65 9.14 -4.11
N THR A 149 -19.19 8.34 -5.02
CA THR A 149 -20.29 8.79 -5.88
C THR A 149 -21.56 8.54 -5.06
N THR A 150 -22.38 9.54 -4.83
CA THR A 150 -23.56 9.48 -3.94
C THR A 150 -24.34 8.13 -4.01
N GLY A 151 -24.14 7.21 -3.04
CA GLY A 151 -24.94 5.98 -2.83
C GLY A 151 -24.23 4.65 -2.42
N ARG A 152 -24.41 4.27 -1.14
CA ARG A 152 -24.47 2.95 -0.38
C ARG A 152 -23.42 1.80 -0.53
N GLY A 153 -22.96 1.29 0.66
CA GLY A 153 -21.87 0.31 0.99
C GLY A 153 -22.14 -1.22 0.80
N SER A 154 -21.50 -2.22 1.45
CA SER A 154 -20.67 -2.41 2.69
C SER A 154 -19.71 -3.65 2.66
N ASP A 155 -18.88 -3.79 3.73
CA ASP A 155 -18.20 -4.97 4.38
C ASP A 155 -16.73 -5.41 4.06
N LEU A 156 -16.05 -5.89 5.12
CA LEU A 156 -14.59 -5.91 5.41
C LEU A 156 -14.19 -7.20 6.18
N GLN A 157 -13.00 -7.81 5.94
CA GLN A 157 -12.32 -8.72 6.90
C GLN A 157 -10.84 -9.08 6.56
N ASP A 158 -10.09 -9.37 7.65
CA ASP A 158 -8.79 -10.04 7.90
C ASP A 158 -7.41 -9.45 7.47
N VAL A 159 -6.40 -9.77 8.30
CA VAL A 159 -5.10 -9.09 8.50
C VAL A 159 -4.26 -8.90 7.22
N ASN A 160 -4.02 -7.61 6.90
CA ASN A 160 -3.06 -6.99 5.98
C ASN A 160 -2.76 -7.72 4.64
N GLU A 161 -3.80 -8.10 3.88
CA GLU A 161 -3.66 -8.73 2.56
C GLU A 161 -2.68 -7.98 1.62
N GLU A 162 -3.08 -6.83 1.08
CA GLU A 162 -2.25 -5.93 0.27
C GLU A 162 -2.21 -4.52 0.87
N TRP A 163 -2.86 -4.33 2.02
CA TRP A 163 -3.05 -3.05 2.67
C TRP A 163 -2.14 -2.94 3.89
N ILE A 164 -1.47 -1.80 4.01
CA ILE A 164 -0.68 -1.43 5.18
C ILE A 164 -1.23 -0.14 5.77
N GLY A 165 -1.26 -0.05 7.10
CA GLY A 165 -1.77 1.13 7.80
C GLY A 165 -0.97 2.39 7.46
N ASP A 166 -1.62 3.55 7.48
CA ASP A 166 -0.97 4.82 7.14
C ASP A 166 0.21 5.14 8.09
N HIS A 167 0.16 4.68 9.35
CA HIS A 167 1.31 4.77 10.25
C HIS A 167 2.54 4.07 9.64
N THR A 168 2.41 2.83 9.17
CA THR A 168 3.50 2.09 8.53
C THR A 168 3.91 2.69 7.19
N ARG A 169 2.95 3.22 6.41
CA ARG A 169 3.23 3.83 5.09
C ARG A 169 4.08 5.08 5.20
N PHE A 170 3.90 5.87 6.27
CA PHE A 170 4.54 7.17 6.42
C PHE A 170 5.55 7.24 7.58
N SER A 171 5.71 6.18 8.39
CA SER A 171 6.69 6.13 9.49
C SER A 171 8.15 6.18 9.01
N TYR A 172 8.42 5.94 7.73
CA TYR A 172 9.79 5.99 7.19
C TYR A 172 10.43 7.37 7.33
N ASP A 173 9.65 8.45 7.41
CA ASP A 173 10.19 9.80 7.62
C ASP A 173 10.76 9.97 9.04
N GLY A 174 10.14 9.32 10.03
CA GLY A 174 10.66 9.25 11.40
C GLY A 174 12.04 8.60 11.47
N LEU A 175 12.38 7.71 10.54
CA LEU A 175 13.71 7.08 10.48
C LEU A 175 14.83 8.04 10.05
N ARG A 176 14.49 9.23 9.56
CA ARG A 176 15.45 10.27 9.16
C ARG A 176 15.66 11.32 10.23
N THR A 177 14.74 11.45 11.18
CA THR A 177 14.74 12.50 12.19
C THR A 177 15.14 11.94 13.56
N GLN A 178 15.76 12.78 14.40
CA GLN A 178 16.12 12.46 15.79
C GLN A 178 16.89 11.13 15.98
N ARG A 179 17.73 10.76 15.01
CA ARG A 179 18.50 9.51 15.05
C ARG A 179 19.69 9.61 16.01
N LEU A 180 19.85 8.59 16.86
CA LEU A 180 21.05 8.41 17.68
C LEU A 180 22.19 7.88 16.80
N MET A 181 23.04 8.77 16.32
CA MET A 181 24.14 8.44 15.39
C MET A 181 25.45 8.09 16.11
N THR A 182 25.69 8.71 17.27
CA THR A 182 26.92 8.56 18.05
C THR A 182 26.56 8.22 19.50
N PRO A 183 27.26 7.28 20.15
CA PRO A 183 27.02 7.03 21.56
C PRO A 183 27.31 8.29 22.40
N MET A 184 26.48 8.49 23.41
CA MET A 184 26.55 9.66 24.29
C MET A 184 26.72 9.22 25.75
N MET A 185 27.56 9.93 26.49
CA MET A 185 27.79 9.69 27.92
C MET A 185 27.54 10.96 28.72
N LYS A 186 27.07 10.81 29.96
CA LYS A 186 26.89 11.95 30.87
C LYS A 186 28.24 12.39 31.44
N ASP A 187 28.48 13.69 31.44
CA ASP A 187 29.63 14.29 32.13
C ASP A 187 29.36 14.45 33.64
N GLN A 188 30.33 15.01 34.36
CA GLN A 188 30.23 15.29 35.80
C GLN A 188 29.13 16.31 36.14
N THR A 189 28.65 17.07 35.15
CA THR A 189 27.58 18.06 35.29
C THR A 189 26.20 17.49 34.92
N GLY A 190 26.13 16.26 34.43
CA GLY A 190 24.91 15.57 34.01
C GLY A 190 24.50 15.79 32.56
N VAL A 191 25.30 16.52 31.77
CA VAL A 191 25.04 16.80 30.35
C VAL A 191 25.58 15.68 29.46
N LEU A 192 24.84 15.31 28.42
CA LEU A 192 25.26 14.30 27.45
C LEU A 192 26.31 14.87 26.50
N ARG A 193 27.46 14.19 26.41
CA ARG A 193 28.51 14.44 25.43
C ARG A 193 28.67 13.25 24.48
N PRO A 194 29.02 13.47 23.20
CA PRO A 194 29.44 12.39 22.31
C PRO A 194 30.68 11.66 22.85
N ALA A 195 30.75 10.35 22.64
CA ALA A 195 31.86 9.49 23.05
C ALA A 195 32.20 8.45 21.96
N SER A 196 33.33 7.75 22.12
CA SER A 196 33.65 6.60 21.27
C SER A 196 32.95 5.33 21.76
N TRP A 197 32.79 4.36 20.87
CA TRP A 197 32.25 3.04 21.23
C TRP A 197 33.10 2.33 22.29
N GLU A 198 34.43 2.43 22.18
CA GLU A 198 35.38 1.82 23.13
C GLU A 198 35.20 2.38 24.54
N GLU A 199 35.16 3.71 24.65
CA GLU A 199 34.96 4.40 25.93
C GLU A 199 33.60 4.02 26.54
N THR A 200 32.54 4.08 25.73
CA THR A 200 31.17 3.81 26.17
C THR A 200 31.01 2.37 26.64
N LEU A 201 31.46 1.39 25.85
CA LEU A 201 31.34 -0.02 26.19
C LEU A 201 32.20 -0.41 27.40
N PHE A 202 33.39 0.19 27.55
CA PHE A 202 34.23 -0.04 28.72
C PHE A 202 33.53 0.43 30.00
N VAL A 203 32.98 1.64 29.99
CA VAL A 203 32.27 2.20 31.16
C VAL A 203 31.01 1.38 31.49
N VAL A 204 30.23 0.99 30.48
CA VAL A 204 29.03 0.14 30.68
C VAL A 204 29.41 -1.23 31.24
N ALA A 205 30.44 -1.87 30.69
CA ALA A 205 30.91 -3.17 31.17
C ALA A 205 31.45 -3.11 32.61
N GLN A 206 32.18 -2.05 32.96
CA GLN A 206 32.65 -1.81 34.32
C GLN A 206 31.47 -1.66 35.28
N LYS A 207 30.48 -0.83 34.93
CA LYS A 207 29.28 -0.64 35.76
C LYS A 207 28.46 -1.91 35.93
N LEU A 208 28.30 -2.70 34.86
CA LEU A 208 27.63 -3.99 34.95
C LEU A 208 28.36 -4.99 35.87
N ARG A 209 29.69 -4.96 35.94
CA ARG A 209 30.46 -5.83 36.86
C ARG A 209 30.40 -5.36 38.31
N GLU A 210 30.39 -4.05 38.55
CA GLU A 210 30.34 -3.45 39.90
C GLU A 210 28.97 -3.60 40.58
N THR A 211 27.89 -3.57 39.80
CA THR A 211 26.52 -3.63 40.34
C THR A 211 26.17 -5.05 40.82
N PRO A 212 25.57 -5.23 42.01
CA PRO A 212 25.06 -6.54 42.48
C PRO A 212 23.97 -7.11 41.56
N ALA A 213 23.79 -8.44 41.54
CA ALA A 213 22.83 -9.10 40.64
C ALA A 213 21.37 -8.63 40.83
N GLU A 214 20.96 -8.40 42.06
CA GLU A 214 19.59 -7.99 42.45
C GLU A 214 19.22 -6.58 41.94
N GLN A 215 20.21 -5.71 41.74
CA GLN A 215 20.01 -4.32 41.30
C GLN A 215 20.18 -4.15 39.78
N LYS A 216 20.50 -5.22 39.06
CA LYS A 216 20.51 -5.20 37.61
C LYS A 216 19.09 -5.45 37.12
N ALA A 217 18.65 -4.64 36.17
CA ALA A 217 17.43 -4.86 35.42
C ALA A 217 17.62 -4.35 33.98
N ALA A 218 16.90 -4.96 33.04
CA ALA A 218 16.80 -4.49 31.67
C ALA A 218 15.34 -4.32 31.27
N VAL A 219 15.05 -3.22 30.58
CA VAL A 219 13.73 -2.92 30.01
C VAL A 219 13.85 -2.98 28.49
N VAL A 220 13.00 -3.76 27.84
CA VAL A 220 12.98 -3.95 26.39
C VAL A 220 11.81 -3.19 25.79
N GLY A 221 12.09 -2.32 24.83
CA GLY A 221 11.05 -1.61 24.08
C GLY A 221 10.40 -2.44 22.96
N GLY A 222 9.20 -2.03 22.55
CA GLY A 222 8.34 -2.80 21.63
C GLY A 222 8.84 -2.98 20.18
N LEU A 223 9.93 -2.32 19.80
CA LEU A 223 10.51 -2.37 18.44
C LEU A 223 11.78 -3.24 18.34
N ASN A 224 12.15 -3.97 19.40
CA ASN A 224 13.33 -4.84 19.38
C ASN A 224 13.05 -6.17 18.68
N ASP A 225 14.05 -6.68 17.97
CA ASP A 225 14.04 -8.00 17.35
C ASP A 225 14.28 -9.12 18.39
N VAL A 226 13.96 -10.36 18.00
CA VAL A 226 14.06 -11.53 18.89
C VAL A 226 15.53 -11.85 19.19
N GLU A 227 16.42 -11.59 18.25
CA GLU A 227 17.85 -11.80 18.37
C GLU A 227 18.47 -10.92 19.47
N SER A 228 18.17 -9.62 19.47
CA SER A 228 18.65 -8.70 20.52
C SER A 228 18.06 -9.06 21.88
N LEU A 229 16.80 -9.49 21.91
CA LEU A 229 16.13 -9.97 23.12
C LEU A 229 16.84 -11.18 23.74
N VAL A 230 17.16 -12.20 22.92
CA VAL A 230 17.87 -13.40 23.36
C VAL A 230 19.28 -13.03 23.82
N ALA A 231 20.01 -12.20 23.05
CA ALA A 231 21.36 -11.76 23.42
C ALA A 231 21.39 -11.01 24.76
N LEU A 232 20.40 -10.13 25.00
CA LEU A 232 20.26 -9.39 26.24
C LEU A 232 19.92 -10.32 27.41
N LYS A 233 18.99 -11.26 27.22
CA LYS A 233 18.62 -12.25 28.23
C LYS A 233 19.82 -13.12 28.61
N ASP A 234 20.56 -13.64 27.63
CA ASP A 234 21.76 -14.44 27.87
C ASP A 234 22.86 -13.65 28.58
N LEU A 235 23.02 -12.37 28.25
CA LEU A 235 23.94 -11.48 28.95
C LEU A 235 23.58 -11.33 30.42
N PHE A 236 22.31 -11.06 30.74
CA PHE A 236 21.84 -10.87 32.11
C PHE A 236 21.88 -12.17 32.93
N ASN A 237 21.56 -13.30 32.30
CA ASN A 237 21.70 -14.63 32.89
C ASN A 237 23.15 -14.92 33.30
N ARG A 238 24.15 -14.52 32.50
CA ARG A 238 25.58 -14.66 32.86
C ARG A 238 25.99 -13.83 34.07
N PHE A 239 25.26 -12.76 34.37
CA PHE A 239 25.44 -11.93 35.58
C PHE A 239 24.52 -12.35 36.73
N ASN A 240 23.90 -13.54 36.67
CA ASN A 240 22.96 -14.09 37.64
C ASN A 240 21.75 -13.17 37.92
N SER A 241 21.26 -12.44 36.90
CA SER A 241 20.08 -11.59 37.00
C SER A 241 19.00 -12.06 36.04
N GLU A 242 17.79 -12.30 36.54
CA GLU A 242 16.61 -12.67 35.74
C GLU A 242 15.67 -11.48 35.47
N ASN A 243 16.05 -10.28 35.91
CA ASN A 243 15.23 -9.07 35.83
C ASN A 243 15.23 -8.44 34.43
N VAL A 244 14.69 -9.15 33.44
CA VAL A 244 14.47 -8.62 32.09
C VAL A 244 12.97 -8.49 31.87
N CYS A 245 12.50 -7.25 31.69
CA CYS A 245 11.09 -6.92 31.50
C CYS A 245 10.85 -6.21 30.17
N THR A 246 9.61 -6.29 29.68
CA THR A 246 9.10 -5.54 28.52
C THR A 246 8.45 -4.24 28.97
N GLU A 247 8.39 -3.24 28.09
CA GLU A 247 7.65 -1.99 28.36
C GLU A 247 6.16 -2.22 28.61
N GLU A 248 5.58 -3.25 27.97
CA GLU A 248 4.18 -3.61 28.13
C GLU A 248 4.01 -4.73 29.16
N GLU A 249 3.03 -4.57 30.04
CA GLU A 249 2.58 -5.63 30.95
C GLU A 249 1.69 -6.62 30.20
N PHE A 250 1.99 -7.91 30.33
CA PHE A 250 1.12 -8.94 29.79
C PHE A 250 -0.12 -9.11 30.67
N PRO A 251 -1.35 -9.07 30.12
CA PRO A 251 -2.56 -9.26 30.92
C PRO A 251 -2.59 -10.67 31.51
N ALA A 252 -2.42 -10.78 32.83
CA ALA A 252 -2.42 -12.06 33.56
C ALA A 252 -3.83 -12.68 33.74
N THR A 253 -4.89 -11.96 33.37
CA THR A 253 -6.27 -12.44 33.43
C THR A 253 -6.74 -12.87 32.05
N SER A 254 -7.06 -14.16 31.93
CA SER A 254 -7.74 -14.77 30.79
C SER A 254 -9.16 -14.22 30.62
N ASP A 255 -9.29 -13.00 30.12
CA ASP A 255 -10.53 -12.52 29.51
C ASP A 255 -10.22 -12.00 28.09
N LEU A 256 -9.66 -12.91 27.28
CA LEU A 256 -9.68 -12.81 25.82
C LEU A 256 -11.10 -13.13 25.36
N ARG A 257 -12.02 -12.19 25.56
CA ARG A 257 -13.26 -12.12 24.78
C ARG A 257 -13.00 -11.25 23.56
N CYS A 258 -12.60 -11.92 22.48
CA CYS A 258 -12.94 -11.49 21.13
C CYS A 258 -14.46 -11.54 20.93
#